data_AF-A0A2A9FHF6-F1
#
_entry.id   AF-A0A2A9FHF6-F1
#
_cell.length_a   1.000
_cell.length_b   1.000
_cell.length_c   1.000
_cell.angle_alpha   90.00
_cell.angle_beta   90.00
_cell.angle_gamma   90.00
#
_symmetry.space_group_name_H-M   'P 1'
#
loop_
_entity.id
_entity.type
_entity.pdbx_description
1 polymer ?
#
loop_
_entity_poly.entity_id
_entity_poly.type
_entity_poly.pdbx_seq_one_letter_code
_entity_poly.pdbx_strand_id
1 'polypeptide(L)'
;MSRIALEPYFLHQDQVQSLLGEQRTESARARAVRRSDPEAALPYVLATELAEALSSLGIGELARLVLERDIRAGQVVGAELEFSFQRDRDRDAPGFKPASFTAVLDAGEPVRVTGTFNAARKASSSAPGNLSGNRRVYVIGTVTNLSAEQIELRPAFIGIRSFVDDELAARGPAPGARVYPSDIGQFSGIDFASPFADAEGDAVLHVPEDTVKRAFAGLIGESYVPKDWGGERSDLYTSRVFARGRQMSAAWLFKGPGFPRAMDVKALGKNGDQIDRLFTEPAELLVLQHCHQIKPSVVGMMDAYAHDARHPRFYMIIDGADTGRILRSLGMLPVTPARPPL
;
A
#
# COMPACT_ATOMS: atom_id res chain seq x y z
N MET A 1 -16.61 -9.89 -4.63
CA MET A 1 -16.31 -8.51 -5.09
C MET A 1 -15.92 -7.71 -3.85
N SER A 2 -14.73 -7.12 -3.83
CA SER A 2 -14.28 -6.32 -2.68
C SER A 2 -14.93 -4.95 -2.66
N ARG A 3 -15.83 -4.69 -1.71
CA ARG A 3 -16.37 -3.36 -1.40
C ARG A 3 -15.45 -2.61 -0.45
N ILE A 4 -15.37 -1.30 -0.60
CA ILE A 4 -14.63 -0.44 0.33
C ILE A 4 -15.54 -0.11 1.50
N ALA A 5 -15.01 -0.18 2.71
CA ALA A 5 -15.64 0.30 3.93
C ALA A 5 -14.79 1.44 4.52
N LEU A 6 -15.45 2.53 4.91
CA LEU A 6 -14.82 3.68 5.55
C LEU A 6 -15.38 3.83 6.97
N GLU A 7 -14.52 3.75 7.97
CA GLU A 7 -14.87 3.96 9.37
C GLU A 7 -14.36 5.33 9.83
N PRO A 8 -15.24 6.34 9.98
CA PRO A 8 -14.81 7.71 10.22
C PRO A 8 -14.38 7.94 11.68
N TYR A 9 -13.19 8.50 11.87
CA TYR A 9 -12.81 9.16 13.13
C TYR A 9 -13.16 10.65 13.09
N PHE A 10 -12.99 11.25 11.92
CA PHE A 10 -13.39 12.61 11.60
C PHE A 10 -14.08 12.62 10.23
N LEU A 11 -15.16 13.38 10.11
CA LEU A 11 -15.86 13.58 8.84
C LEU A 11 -16.42 15.00 8.77
N HIS A 12 -15.95 15.77 7.78
CA HIS A 12 -16.48 17.10 7.49
C HIS A 12 -17.73 16.98 6.62
N GLN A 13 -18.91 16.96 7.26
CA GLN A 13 -20.19 16.67 6.59
C GLN A 13 -20.41 17.50 5.32
N ASP A 14 -20.17 18.82 5.37
CA ASP A 14 -20.40 19.70 4.20
C ASP A 14 -19.47 19.37 3.02
N GLN A 15 -18.21 19.03 3.29
CA GLN A 15 -17.25 18.68 2.24
C GLN A 15 -17.57 17.31 1.64
N VAL A 16 -17.93 16.33 2.48
CA VAL A 16 -18.31 15.00 1.99
C VAL A 16 -19.59 15.08 1.16
N GLN A 17 -20.59 15.85 1.60
CA GLN A 17 -21.82 16.07 0.81
C GLN A 17 -21.51 16.75 -0.53
N SER A 18 -20.62 17.74 -0.54
CA SER A 18 -20.15 18.37 -1.77
C SER A 18 -19.45 17.40 -2.72
N LEU A 19 -18.71 16.41 -2.19
CA LEU A 19 -18.06 15.37 -3.00
C LEU A 19 -19.07 14.36 -3.55
N LEU A 20 -20.07 13.99 -2.76
CA LEU A 20 -21.11 13.03 -3.13
C LEU A 20 -22.13 13.58 -4.13
N GLY A 21 -22.32 14.90 -4.16
CA GLY A 21 -23.39 15.56 -4.90
C GLY A 21 -24.75 15.42 -4.22
N GLU A 22 -25.76 16.11 -4.78
CA GLU A 22 -27.09 16.27 -4.19
C GLU A 22 -27.83 14.93 -4.04
N GLN A 23 -27.89 14.13 -5.11
CA GLN A 23 -28.65 12.88 -5.13
C GLN A 23 -28.16 11.86 -4.07
N ARG A 24 -26.84 11.66 -3.96
CA ARG A 24 -26.26 10.74 -2.95
C ARG A 24 -26.36 11.31 -1.54
N THR A 25 -26.31 12.64 -1.40
CA THR A 25 -26.51 13.34 -0.12
C THR A 25 -27.94 13.18 0.39
N GLU A 26 -28.95 13.25 -0.48
CA GLU A 26 -30.35 13.02 -0.11
C GLU A 26 -30.59 11.57 0.31
N SER A 27 -30.05 10.60 -0.45
CA SER A 27 -30.04 9.19 -0.08
C SER A 27 -29.34 8.95 1.28
N ALA A 28 -28.18 9.59 1.46
CA ALA A 28 -27.54 10.01 2.72
C ALA A 28 -28.50 10.15 3.91
N ARG A 29 -29.20 11.28 3.85
CA ARG A 29 -30.09 11.80 4.89
C ARG A 29 -31.29 10.89 5.08
N ALA A 30 -31.90 10.40 3.99
CA ALA A 30 -33.06 9.51 4.06
C ALA A 30 -32.77 8.21 4.82
N ARG A 31 -31.56 7.65 4.70
CA ARG A 31 -31.15 6.46 5.48
C ARG A 31 -30.80 6.81 6.92
N ALA A 32 -30.20 7.97 7.18
CA ALA A 32 -29.89 8.41 8.54
C ALA A 32 -31.16 8.64 9.37
N VAL A 33 -32.22 9.21 8.78
CA VAL A 33 -33.53 9.44 9.44
C VAL A 33 -34.20 8.14 9.91
N ARG A 34 -33.88 6.99 9.29
CA ARG A 34 -34.40 5.68 9.70
C ARG A 34 -33.70 5.10 10.93
N ARG A 35 -32.67 5.76 11.46
CA ARG A 35 -31.91 5.32 12.65
C ARG A 35 -32.48 5.97 13.91
N SER A 36 -32.22 5.34 15.05
CA SER A 36 -32.67 5.78 16.37
C SER A 36 -32.14 7.16 16.76
N ASP A 37 -30.95 7.51 16.29
CA ASP A 37 -30.33 8.83 16.42
C ASP A 37 -29.81 9.29 15.05
N PRO A 38 -30.59 10.10 14.31
CA PRO A 38 -30.22 10.55 12.98
C PRO A 38 -28.96 11.43 12.95
N GLU A 39 -28.73 12.28 13.95
CA GLU A 39 -27.58 13.19 14.00
C GLU A 39 -26.28 12.41 14.22
N ALA A 40 -26.28 11.44 15.14
CA ALA A 40 -25.14 10.57 15.37
C ALA A 40 -24.89 9.58 14.22
N ALA A 41 -25.95 9.16 13.51
CA ALA A 41 -25.83 8.22 12.39
C ALA A 41 -25.31 8.87 11.11
N LEU A 42 -25.63 10.14 10.85
CA LEU A 42 -25.35 10.81 9.57
C LEU A 42 -23.88 10.72 9.13
N PRO A 43 -22.86 10.95 9.98
CA PRO A 43 -21.46 10.80 9.59
C PRO A 43 -21.12 9.40 9.07
N TYR A 44 -21.66 8.34 9.68
CA TYR A 44 -21.43 6.97 9.26
C TYR A 44 -22.11 6.66 7.93
N VAL A 45 -23.34 7.12 7.73
CA VAL A 45 -24.04 6.91 6.46
C VAL A 45 -23.36 7.69 5.33
N LEU A 46 -22.87 8.90 5.59
CA LEU A 46 -22.07 9.66 4.63
C LEU A 46 -20.74 8.97 4.31
N ALA A 47 -20.08 8.35 5.29
CA ALA A 47 -18.87 7.57 5.06
C ALA A 47 -19.15 6.32 4.20
N THR A 48 -20.28 5.63 4.41
CA THR A 48 -20.72 4.52 3.54
C THR A 48 -20.93 4.98 2.10
N GLU A 49 -21.67 6.08 1.89
CA GLU A 49 -21.86 6.63 0.54
C GLU A 49 -20.56 7.08 -0.11
N LEU A 50 -19.67 7.70 0.68
CA LEU A 50 -18.35 8.08 0.19
C LEU A 50 -17.56 6.86 -0.27
N ALA A 51 -17.58 5.77 0.51
CA ALA A 51 -16.90 4.52 0.17
C ALA A 51 -17.43 3.92 -1.15
N GLU A 52 -18.75 3.92 -1.35
CA GLU A 52 -19.38 3.42 -2.59
C GLU A 52 -19.10 4.32 -3.79
N ALA A 53 -18.94 5.62 -3.57
CA ALA A 53 -18.66 6.59 -4.63
C ALA A 53 -17.17 6.71 -4.98
N LEU A 54 -16.25 6.29 -4.11
CA LEU A 54 -14.80 6.50 -4.23
C LEU A 54 -14.25 6.21 -5.63
N SER A 55 -14.59 5.06 -6.20
CA SER A 55 -14.12 4.65 -7.53
C SER A 55 -14.61 5.56 -8.65
N SER A 56 -15.84 6.08 -8.54
CA SER A 56 -16.45 7.00 -9.50
C SER A 56 -15.99 8.45 -9.34
N LEU A 57 -15.56 8.85 -8.14
CA LEU A 57 -15.12 10.22 -7.84
C LEU A 57 -13.72 10.54 -8.39
N GLY A 58 -12.98 9.53 -8.86
CA GLY A 58 -11.64 9.74 -9.42
C GLY A 58 -10.62 10.27 -8.41
N ILE A 59 -10.85 10.04 -7.10
CA ILE A 59 -9.93 10.45 -6.04
C ILE A 59 -8.66 9.60 -6.16
N GLY A 60 -7.56 10.24 -6.56
CA GLY A 60 -6.25 9.60 -6.72
C GLY A 60 -5.52 9.45 -5.39
N GLU A 61 -4.67 8.43 -5.28
CA GLU A 61 -3.76 8.25 -4.16
C GLU A 61 -2.63 9.30 -4.22
N LEU A 62 -2.41 9.98 -3.11
CA LEU A 62 -1.43 11.07 -2.99
C LEU A 62 -0.02 10.62 -3.37
N ALA A 63 0.38 9.43 -2.89
CA ALA A 63 1.69 8.85 -3.19
C ALA A 63 1.94 8.72 -4.71
N ARG A 64 0.92 8.26 -5.43
CA ARG A 64 0.95 8.09 -6.88
C ARG A 64 1.00 9.43 -7.60
N LEU A 65 0.14 10.38 -7.21
CA LEU A 65 0.08 11.70 -7.83
C LEU A 65 1.37 12.51 -7.64
N VAL A 66 2.05 12.35 -6.50
CA VAL A 66 3.36 12.98 -6.25
C VAL A 66 4.43 12.36 -7.15
N LEU A 67 4.47 11.03 -7.27
CA LEU A 67 5.44 10.34 -8.12
C LEU A 67 5.26 10.68 -9.60
N GLU A 68 4.01 10.69 -10.08
CA GLU A 68 3.64 11.04 -11.46
C GLU A 68 3.79 12.54 -11.77
N ARG A 69 4.09 13.37 -10.75
CA ARG A 69 4.14 14.84 -10.84
C ARG A 69 2.84 15.47 -11.38
N ASP A 70 1.70 14.86 -11.06
CA ASP A 70 0.36 15.32 -11.50
C ASP A 70 -0.48 15.89 -10.35
N ILE A 71 0.13 16.13 -9.19
CA ILE A 71 -0.56 16.76 -8.06
C ILE A 71 -0.80 18.26 -8.28
N ARG A 72 -2.01 18.73 -7.98
CA ARG A 72 -2.40 20.14 -8.14
C ARG A 72 -3.17 20.67 -6.94
N ALA A 73 -3.01 21.96 -6.64
CA ALA A 73 -3.85 22.64 -5.66
C ALA A 73 -5.33 22.58 -6.08
N GLY A 74 -6.23 22.37 -5.12
CA GLY A 74 -7.66 22.16 -5.33
C GLY A 74 -8.06 20.72 -5.65
N GLN A 75 -7.10 19.83 -5.94
CA GLN A 75 -7.37 18.41 -6.19
C GLN A 75 -7.74 17.69 -4.90
N VAL A 76 -8.68 16.74 -4.99
CA VAL A 76 -9.04 15.85 -3.89
C VAL A 76 -8.23 14.57 -4.02
N VAL A 77 -7.58 14.18 -2.92
CA VAL A 77 -6.65 13.06 -2.87
C VAL A 77 -6.95 12.17 -1.66
N GLY A 78 -6.64 10.89 -1.81
CA GLY A 78 -6.57 9.91 -0.73
C GLY A 78 -5.13 9.74 -0.26
N ALA A 79 -4.90 9.57 1.03
CA ALA A 79 -3.57 9.30 1.58
C ALA A 79 -3.66 8.35 2.77
N GLU A 80 -3.04 7.18 2.66
CA GLU A 80 -2.92 6.22 3.76
C GLU A 80 -1.50 6.21 4.29
N LEU A 81 -1.25 6.92 5.39
CA LEU A 81 0.08 7.08 5.99
C LEU A 81 0.02 6.93 7.51
N GLU A 82 1.18 6.82 8.13
CA GLU A 82 1.31 6.99 9.57
C GLU A 82 1.36 8.49 9.90
N PHE A 83 0.24 9.02 10.40
CA PHE A 83 0.10 10.42 10.76
C PHE A 83 0.30 10.63 12.26
N SER A 84 1.09 11.63 12.62
CA SER A 84 1.17 12.15 13.98
C SER A 84 0.10 13.22 14.17
N PHE A 85 -0.76 13.05 15.17
CA PHE A 85 -1.85 13.96 15.50
C PHE A 85 -1.58 14.74 16.77
N GLN A 86 -1.71 16.06 16.70
CA GLN A 86 -1.53 16.96 17.85
C GLN A 86 -2.75 17.88 18.02
N ARG A 87 -3.30 17.90 19.24
CA ARG A 87 -4.33 18.87 19.63
C ARG A 87 -3.71 20.12 20.20
N ASP A 88 -4.19 21.27 19.73
CA ASP A 88 -3.85 22.57 20.29
C ASP A 88 -4.89 22.93 21.35
N ARG A 89 -4.63 22.51 22.59
CA ARG A 89 -5.56 22.69 23.72
C ARG A 89 -5.66 24.14 24.16
N ASP A 90 -4.63 24.94 23.90
CA ASP A 90 -4.57 26.35 24.31
C ASP A 90 -5.53 27.21 23.48
N ARG A 91 -5.92 26.72 22.29
CA ARG A 91 -6.87 27.37 21.38
C ARG A 91 -8.27 26.74 21.39
N ASP A 92 -8.58 25.90 22.39
CA ASP A 92 -9.90 25.30 22.52
C ASP A 92 -10.98 26.37 22.81
N ALA A 93 -12.06 26.32 22.05
CA ALA A 93 -13.25 27.13 22.26
C ALA A 93 -14.52 26.27 22.05
N PRO A 94 -15.70 26.71 22.53
CA PRO A 94 -16.95 25.99 22.29
C PRO A 94 -17.18 25.75 20.78
N GLY A 95 -17.32 24.47 20.39
CA GLY A 95 -17.48 24.07 18.99
C GLY A 95 -16.21 24.16 18.12
N PHE A 96 -15.08 24.62 18.66
CA PHE A 96 -13.81 24.76 17.95
C PHE A 96 -12.66 24.13 18.74
N LYS A 97 -12.20 22.99 18.26
CA LYS A 97 -11.18 22.15 18.90
C LYS A 97 -10.05 21.92 17.89
N PRO A 98 -9.11 22.86 17.72
CA PRO A 98 -8.11 22.77 16.67
C PRO A 98 -7.18 21.57 16.89
N ALA A 99 -6.90 20.88 15.80
CA ALA A 99 -5.95 19.78 15.74
C ALA A 99 -5.17 19.86 14.42
N SER A 100 -3.95 19.34 14.45
CA SER A 100 -3.10 19.21 13.28
C SER A 100 -2.68 17.76 13.10
N PHE A 101 -2.31 17.42 11.87
CA PHE A 101 -1.66 16.17 11.55
C PHE A 101 -0.43 16.41 10.70
N THR A 102 0.55 15.52 10.83
CA THR A 102 1.76 15.51 10.01
C THR A 102 2.16 14.07 9.70
N ALA A 103 2.53 13.80 8.46
CA ALA A 103 3.18 12.56 8.04
C ALA A 103 4.32 12.89 7.07
N VAL A 104 5.19 11.91 6.83
CA VAL A 104 6.17 11.97 5.75
C VAL A 104 5.74 10.96 4.69
N LEU A 105 5.69 11.42 3.44
CA LEU A 105 5.45 10.61 2.27
C LEU A 105 6.78 10.42 1.54
N ASP A 106 7.26 9.18 1.49
CA ASP A 106 8.46 8.81 0.75
C ASP A 106 8.10 8.38 -0.69
N ALA A 107 7.90 9.36 -1.57
CA ALA A 107 7.60 9.16 -3.00
C ALA A 107 8.75 9.66 -3.89
N GLY A 108 9.96 9.10 -3.67
CA GLY A 108 11.21 9.48 -4.35
C GLY A 108 12.06 10.45 -3.55
N GLU A 109 11.53 11.64 -3.24
CA GLU A 109 12.05 12.56 -2.23
C GLU A 109 11.05 12.67 -1.08
N PRO A 110 11.50 12.77 0.19
CA PRO A 110 10.60 12.84 1.34
C PRO A 110 9.82 14.15 1.31
N VAL A 111 8.50 14.05 1.22
CA VAL A 111 7.59 15.20 1.24
C VAL A 111 6.76 15.17 2.51
N ARG A 112 6.70 16.30 3.22
CA ARG A 112 5.90 16.43 4.44
C ARG A 112 4.43 16.65 4.08
N VAL A 113 3.55 15.77 4.54
CA VAL A 113 2.10 15.93 4.40
C VAL A 113 1.54 16.50 5.70
N THR A 114 0.93 17.68 5.64
CA THR A 114 0.40 18.37 6.83
C THR A 114 -1.04 18.77 6.64
N GLY A 115 -1.75 19.05 7.74
CA GLY A 115 -3.03 19.72 7.68
C GLY A 115 -3.59 20.07 9.04
N THR A 116 -4.65 20.86 9.03
CA THR A 116 -5.38 21.25 10.25
C THR A 116 -6.86 20.93 10.12
N PHE A 117 -7.49 20.64 11.24
CA PHE A 117 -8.92 20.32 11.30
C PHE A 117 -9.53 20.69 12.65
N ASN A 118 -10.85 20.81 12.68
CA ASN A 118 -11.60 21.01 13.90
C ASN A 118 -12.06 19.65 14.45
N ALA A 119 -11.40 19.18 15.51
CA ALA A 119 -11.71 17.94 16.20
C ALA A 119 -13.06 17.96 16.95
N ALA A 120 -13.84 19.05 16.90
CA ALA A 120 -15.23 19.06 17.33
C ALA A 120 -16.15 18.37 16.31
N ARG A 121 -15.76 18.27 15.03
CA ARG A 121 -16.53 17.62 13.96
C ARG A 121 -16.32 16.09 13.91
N LYS A 122 -16.30 15.43 15.07
CA LYS A 122 -16.08 13.97 15.18
C LYS A 122 -17.34 13.20 14.78
N ALA A 123 -17.14 12.02 14.21
CA ALA A 123 -18.24 11.12 13.86
C ALA A 123 -18.81 10.35 15.08
N SER A 124 -18.12 10.33 16.22
CA SER A 124 -18.61 9.71 17.45
C SER A 124 -18.13 10.39 18.73
N SER A 125 -18.98 10.35 19.76
CA SER A 125 -18.69 10.75 21.14
C SER A 125 -17.65 9.84 21.84
N SER A 126 -17.40 8.63 21.33
CA SER A 126 -16.33 7.71 21.79
C SER A 126 -14.99 7.86 21.06
N ALA A 127 -14.89 8.78 20.07
CA ALA A 127 -13.64 9.08 19.35
C ALA A 127 -12.66 10.10 20.00
N PRO A 128 -12.70 10.49 21.30
CA PRO A 128 -11.65 11.30 21.91
C PRO A 128 -10.25 10.67 21.95
N GLY A 129 -10.15 9.33 21.98
CA GLY A 129 -8.87 8.61 22.10
C GLY A 129 -8.16 8.21 20.79
N ASN A 130 -8.80 8.41 19.62
CA ASN A 130 -8.34 7.80 18.36
C ASN A 130 -7.55 8.74 17.43
N LEU A 131 -7.55 10.06 17.66
CA LEU A 131 -6.80 11.05 16.86
C LEU A 131 -5.80 11.82 17.73
N SER A 132 -4.90 11.08 18.37
CA SER A 132 -3.78 11.61 19.14
C SER A 132 -2.59 10.68 19.00
N GLY A 133 -1.38 11.26 18.91
CA GLY A 133 -0.17 10.49 18.70
C GLY A 133 -0.08 9.94 17.28
N ASN A 134 0.75 8.92 17.08
CA ASN A 134 0.96 8.32 15.76
C ASN A 134 -0.11 7.28 15.47
N ARG A 135 -0.77 7.42 14.33
CA ARG A 135 -1.82 6.51 13.87
C ARG A 135 -1.72 6.32 12.37
N ARG A 136 -1.77 5.07 11.93
CA ARG A 136 -1.97 4.73 10.52
C ARG A 136 -3.44 4.89 10.18
N VAL A 137 -3.75 5.86 9.33
CA VAL A 137 -5.13 6.20 8.94
C VAL A 137 -5.19 6.60 7.47
N TYR A 138 -6.38 6.46 6.89
CA TYR A 138 -6.70 6.97 5.57
C TYR A 138 -7.31 8.37 5.70
N VAL A 139 -6.72 9.33 4.99
CA VAL A 139 -7.17 10.72 4.88
C VAL A 139 -7.68 10.96 3.47
N ILE A 140 -8.90 11.48 3.34
CA ILE A 140 -9.36 12.08 2.08
C ILE A 140 -9.40 13.58 2.31
N GLY A 141 -8.67 14.34 1.50
CA GLY A 141 -8.55 15.78 1.67
C GLY A 141 -8.32 16.52 0.36
N THR A 142 -8.62 17.82 0.38
CA THR A 142 -8.29 18.72 -0.71
C THR A 142 -6.89 19.26 -0.52
N VAL A 143 -6.05 19.22 -1.55
CA VAL A 143 -4.74 19.88 -1.56
C VAL A 143 -4.95 21.39 -1.51
N THR A 144 -4.56 22.04 -0.43
CA THR A 144 -4.69 23.49 -0.27
C THR A 144 -3.42 24.24 -0.62
N ASN A 145 -2.26 23.60 -0.41
CA ASN A 145 -0.97 24.20 -0.72
C ASN A 145 0.02 23.12 -1.15
N LEU A 146 0.93 23.49 -2.06
CA LEU A 146 1.93 22.60 -2.65
C LEU A 146 3.28 23.31 -2.72
N SER A 147 4.32 22.65 -2.23
CA SER A 147 5.72 23.01 -2.42
C SER A 147 6.55 21.75 -2.65
N ALA A 148 7.83 21.90 -2.96
CA ALA A 148 8.73 20.76 -3.16
C ALA A 148 8.88 19.88 -1.89
N GLU A 149 8.79 20.48 -0.70
CA GLU A 149 9.05 19.79 0.58
C GLU A 149 7.77 19.53 1.39
N GLN A 150 6.65 20.16 1.03
CA GLN A 150 5.42 20.12 1.82
C GLN A 150 4.16 20.14 0.96
N ILE A 151 3.20 19.29 1.32
CA ILE A 151 1.84 19.23 0.80
C ILE A 151 0.88 19.48 1.95
N GLU A 152 0.03 20.48 1.82
CA GLU A 152 -1.00 20.77 2.81
C GLU A 152 -2.36 20.23 2.36
N LEU A 153 -3.02 19.50 3.24
CA LEU A 153 -4.33 18.92 3.03
C LEU A 153 -5.35 19.54 3.98
N ARG A 154 -6.51 19.92 3.43
CA ARG A 154 -7.72 20.16 4.20
C ARG A 154 -8.55 18.87 4.21
N PRO A 155 -8.66 18.17 5.34
CA PRO A 155 -9.31 16.86 5.38
C PRO A 155 -10.83 16.99 5.30
N ALA A 156 -11.44 16.16 4.46
CA ALA A 156 -12.88 15.90 4.46
C ALA A 156 -13.22 14.62 5.26
N PHE A 157 -12.30 13.65 5.29
CA PHE A 157 -12.42 12.39 6.03
C PHE A 157 -11.07 12.00 6.63
N ILE A 158 -11.10 11.46 7.86
CA ILE A 158 -9.97 10.76 8.47
C ILE A 158 -10.53 9.52 9.17
N GLY A 159 -9.98 8.34 8.87
CA GLY A 159 -10.49 7.11 9.46
C GLY A 159 -9.77 5.86 8.96
N ILE A 160 -10.39 4.70 9.19
CA ILE A 160 -9.91 3.43 8.65
C ILE A 160 -10.56 3.18 7.30
N ARG A 161 -9.77 2.73 6.33
CA ARG A 161 -10.26 2.16 5.08
C ARG A 161 -10.03 0.65 5.11
N SER A 162 -11.09 -0.10 4.86
CA SER A 162 -11.07 -1.56 4.83
C SER A 162 -11.62 -2.06 3.49
N PHE A 163 -11.09 -3.18 3.00
CA PHE A 163 -11.59 -3.85 1.81
C PHE A 163 -12.33 -5.11 2.26
N VAL A 164 -13.66 -5.08 2.13
CA VAL A 164 -14.55 -6.16 2.53
C VAL A 164 -14.92 -6.95 1.29
N ASP A 165 -14.55 -8.22 1.21
CA ASP A 165 -15.03 -9.08 0.13
C ASP A 165 -16.31 -9.78 0.58
N ASP A 166 -17.41 -9.56 -0.16
CA ASP A 166 -18.73 -10.07 0.22
C ASP A 166 -18.79 -11.62 0.19
N GLU A 167 -17.88 -12.30 -0.52
CA GLU A 167 -17.72 -13.76 -0.44
C GLU A 167 -16.93 -14.22 0.80
N LEU A 168 -16.07 -13.36 1.36
CA LEU A 168 -15.28 -13.64 2.56
C LEU A 168 -16.00 -13.30 3.87
N ALA A 169 -17.07 -12.51 3.85
CA ALA A 169 -17.86 -12.23 5.06
C ALA A 169 -18.44 -13.51 5.71
N ALA A 170 -18.57 -14.59 4.94
CA ALA A 170 -18.93 -15.93 5.43
C ALA A 170 -17.74 -16.76 5.94
N ARG A 171 -16.49 -16.30 5.79
CA ARG A 171 -15.24 -17.04 6.03
C ARG A 171 -14.18 -16.24 6.80
N GLY A 172 -14.55 -15.61 7.91
CA GLY A 172 -13.57 -15.04 8.86
C GLY A 172 -12.75 -13.84 8.32
N PRO A 173 -11.77 -13.33 9.09
CA PRO A 173 -10.99 -12.15 8.70
C PRO A 173 -10.20 -12.41 7.40
N ALA A 174 -10.34 -11.49 6.44
CA ALA A 174 -9.66 -11.57 5.17
C ALA A 174 -8.12 -11.55 5.34
N PRO A 175 -7.38 -12.46 4.72
CA PRO A 175 -5.93 -12.34 4.66
C PRO A 175 -5.59 -11.08 3.83
N GLY A 176 -4.81 -10.16 4.41
CA GLY A 176 -4.49 -8.84 3.82
C GLY A 176 -3.88 -8.91 2.42
N ALA A 177 -3.67 -7.77 1.76
CA ALA A 177 -3.17 -7.71 0.37
C ALA A 177 -1.78 -8.38 0.18
N ARG A 178 -1.01 -8.53 1.25
CA ARG A 178 0.31 -9.16 1.22
C ARG A 178 0.21 -10.69 1.19
N VAL A 179 0.85 -11.28 0.18
CA VAL A 179 1.12 -12.71 0.04
C VAL A 179 2.58 -12.97 0.42
N TYR A 180 2.84 -14.00 1.20
CA TYR A 180 4.19 -14.42 1.58
C TYR A 180 4.67 -15.58 0.71
N PRO A 181 6.00 -15.79 0.56
CA PRO A 181 6.53 -16.94 -0.18
C PRO A 181 5.97 -18.28 0.31
N SER A 182 5.73 -18.42 1.62
CA SER A 182 5.11 -19.61 2.23
C SER A 182 3.66 -19.87 1.80
N ASP A 183 2.96 -18.85 1.26
CA ASP A 183 1.59 -18.98 0.77
C ASP A 183 1.52 -19.50 -0.68
N ILE A 184 2.67 -19.62 -1.36
CA ILE A 184 2.77 -20.08 -2.74
C ILE A 184 2.89 -21.61 -2.75
N GLY A 185 1.93 -22.29 -3.37
CA GLY A 185 1.89 -23.76 -3.41
C GLY A 185 3.14 -24.38 -4.04
N GLN A 186 3.69 -23.75 -5.08
CA GLN A 186 4.94 -24.18 -5.71
C GLN A 186 6.16 -24.06 -4.80
N PHE A 187 6.11 -23.27 -3.72
CA PHE A 187 7.21 -23.12 -2.77
C PHE A 187 7.05 -23.99 -1.52
N SER A 188 6.06 -24.90 -1.49
CA SER A 188 5.76 -25.75 -0.33
C SER A 188 6.90 -26.65 0.15
N GLY A 189 7.88 -26.96 -0.71
CA GLY A 189 9.09 -27.72 -0.35
C GLY A 189 10.21 -26.87 0.27
N ILE A 190 10.02 -25.57 0.46
CA ILE A 190 11.05 -24.63 0.89
C ILE A 190 10.80 -24.22 2.34
N ASP A 191 11.77 -24.44 3.20
CA ASP A 191 11.72 -24.02 4.60
C ASP A 191 12.13 -22.54 4.75
N PHE A 192 11.14 -21.65 4.75
CA PHE A 192 11.33 -20.20 4.97
C PHE A 192 11.60 -19.82 6.44
N ALA A 193 11.37 -20.73 7.40
CA ALA A 193 11.64 -20.49 8.81
C ALA A 193 13.08 -20.84 9.21
N SER A 194 13.77 -21.62 8.38
CA SER A 194 15.16 -21.98 8.60
C SER A 194 16.08 -20.76 8.79
N PRO A 195 17.07 -20.85 9.70
CA PRO A 195 18.11 -19.84 9.82
C PRO A 195 18.79 -19.58 8.48
N PHE A 196 19.17 -18.33 8.27
CA PHE A 196 19.90 -17.87 7.09
C PHE A 196 21.15 -17.13 7.57
N ALA A 197 22.32 -17.63 7.20
CA ALA A 197 23.60 -17.11 7.67
C ALA A 197 24.09 -15.94 6.80
N ASP A 198 24.89 -15.04 7.37
CA ASP A 198 25.45 -13.90 6.63
C ASP A 198 26.29 -14.36 5.41
N ALA A 199 27.05 -15.45 5.56
CA ALA A 199 27.84 -16.03 4.46
C ALA A 199 26.97 -16.56 3.30
N GLU A 200 25.74 -16.98 3.58
CA GLU A 200 24.75 -17.34 2.56
C GLU A 200 24.21 -16.07 1.88
N GLY A 201 23.99 -14.99 2.63
CA GLY A 201 23.62 -13.69 2.08
C GLY A 201 24.67 -13.14 1.11
N ASP A 202 25.95 -13.22 1.49
CA ASP A 202 27.06 -12.88 0.60
C ASP A 202 27.06 -13.75 -0.66
N ALA A 203 26.75 -15.05 -0.54
CA ALA A 203 26.66 -15.95 -1.69
C ALA A 203 25.55 -15.53 -2.67
N VAL A 204 24.39 -15.11 -2.16
CA VAL A 204 23.25 -14.63 -3.00
C VAL A 204 23.66 -13.45 -3.87
N LEU A 205 24.50 -12.53 -3.36
CA LEU A 205 24.97 -11.36 -4.11
C LEU A 205 25.86 -11.72 -5.30
N HIS A 206 26.41 -12.95 -5.34
CA HIS A 206 27.21 -13.43 -6.46
C HIS A 206 26.39 -14.21 -7.50
N VAL A 207 25.10 -14.44 -7.25
CA VAL A 207 24.23 -15.14 -8.19
C VAL A 207 23.71 -14.17 -9.26
N PRO A 208 23.96 -14.44 -10.56
CA PRO A 208 23.47 -13.57 -11.63
C PRO A 208 21.96 -13.44 -11.64
N GLU A 209 21.45 -12.25 -11.99
CA GLU A 209 20.01 -11.99 -12.06
C GLU A 209 19.27 -12.97 -12.97
N ASP A 210 19.83 -13.31 -14.13
CA ASP A 210 19.27 -14.30 -15.06
C ASP A 210 19.15 -15.70 -14.42
N THR A 211 20.10 -16.09 -13.56
CA THR A 211 20.03 -17.35 -12.81
C THR A 211 18.88 -17.32 -11.81
N VAL A 212 18.70 -16.21 -11.09
CA VAL A 212 17.56 -16.02 -10.19
C VAL A 212 16.24 -16.07 -10.97
N LYS A 213 16.11 -15.29 -12.05
CA LYS A 213 14.93 -15.28 -12.94
C LYS A 213 14.54 -16.69 -13.39
N ARG A 214 15.51 -17.47 -13.87
CA ARG A 214 15.30 -18.86 -14.32
C ARG A 214 14.92 -19.81 -13.18
N ALA A 215 15.52 -19.66 -12.01
CA ALA A 215 15.19 -20.47 -10.84
C ALA A 215 13.71 -20.28 -10.43
N PHE A 216 13.27 -19.02 -10.36
CA PHE A 216 11.87 -18.69 -10.06
C PHE A 216 10.91 -19.17 -11.15
N ALA A 217 11.24 -18.93 -12.43
CA ALA A 217 10.44 -19.42 -13.55
C ALA A 217 10.31 -20.95 -13.52
N GLY A 218 11.39 -21.68 -13.25
CA GLY A 218 11.39 -23.13 -13.10
C GLY A 218 10.47 -23.61 -11.97
N LEU A 219 10.53 -22.97 -10.80
CA LEU A 219 9.67 -23.31 -9.66
C LEU A 219 8.19 -23.11 -9.95
N ILE A 220 7.83 -22.03 -10.62
CA ILE A 220 6.42 -21.73 -10.94
C ILE A 220 5.92 -22.47 -12.18
N GLY A 221 6.77 -23.29 -12.83
CA GLY A 221 6.44 -24.07 -14.01
C GLY A 221 6.40 -23.26 -15.30
N GLU A 222 7.07 -22.11 -15.35
CA GLU A 222 7.16 -21.25 -16.52
C GLU A 222 8.37 -21.64 -17.39
N SER A 223 8.11 -22.01 -18.64
CA SER A 223 9.14 -22.49 -19.56
C SER A 223 9.79 -21.37 -20.38
N TYR A 224 9.12 -20.22 -20.47
CA TYR A 224 9.59 -19.08 -21.25
C TYR A 224 9.93 -17.91 -20.32
N VAL A 225 11.22 -17.57 -20.25
CA VAL A 225 11.70 -16.34 -19.60
C VAL A 225 12.00 -15.33 -20.70
N PRO A 226 11.28 -14.20 -20.77
CA PRO A 226 11.52 -13.14 -21.74
C PRO A 226 12.97 -12.60 -21.67
N LYS A 227 13.45 -12.02 -22.78
CA LYS A 227 14.70 -11.26 -22.77
C LYS A 227 14.44 -9.83 -22.30
N ASP A 228 15.33 -9.31 -21.47
CA ASP A 228 15.25 -7.93 -20.98
C ASP A 228 15.27 -6.91 -22.13
N TRP A 229 14.34 -5.95 -22.10
CA TRP A 229 14.33 -4.81 -23.03
C TRP A 229 13.86 -3.52 -22.34
N GLY A 230 14.38 -2.37 -22.79
CA GLY A 230 14.34 -1.10 -22.05
C GLY A 230 12.96 -0.47 -21.76
N GLY A 231 11.85 -1.12 -22.11
CA GLY A 231 10.48 -0.67 -21.87
C GLY A 231 9.58 -1.68 -21.16
N GLU A 232 10.15 -2.77 -20.62
CA GLU A 232 9.38 -3.76 -19.89
C GLU A 232 8.75 -3.19 -18.61
N ARG A 233 7.53 -3.65 -18.32
CA ARG A 233 6.76 -3.29 -17.11
C ARG A 233 7.02 -4.27 -15.97
N SER A 234 7.30 -5.52 -16.33
CA SER A 234 7.75 -6.59 -15.45
C SER A 234 8.76 -7.45 -16.21
N ASP A 235 9.65 -8.10 -15.47
CA ASP A 235 10.65 -9.04 -15.99
C ASP A 235 10.03 -10.39 -16.38
N LEU A 236 8.95 -10.79 -15.69
CA LEU A 236 8.23 -12.03 -15.97
C LEU A 236 6.73 -11.86 -15.69
N TYR A 237 5.91 -12.22 -16.67
CA TYR A 237 4.46 -12.33 -16.53
C TYR A 237 4.04 -13.79 -16.72
N THR A 238 3.19 -14.31 -15.83
CA THR A 238 2.68 -15.69 -15.91
C THR A 238 1.28 -15.83 -15.33
N SER A 239 0.55 -16.87 -15.72
CA SER A 239 -0.72 -17.27 -15.11
C SER A 239 -0.60 -18.51 -14.21
N ARG A 240 0.62 -19.01 -13.97
CA ARG A 240 0.83 -20.33 -13.36
C ARG A 240 0.96 -20.31 -11.84
N VAL A 241 1.02 -19.15 -11.20
CA VAL A 241 1.22 -19.07 -9.74
C VAL A 241 -0.01 -19.60 -9.01
N PHE A 242 0.19 -20.51 -8.05
CA PHE A 242 -0.88 -21.01 -7.19
C PHE A 242 -0.68 -20.45 -5.77
N ALA A 243 -1.56 -19.56 -5.35
CA ALA A 243 -1.49 -18.89 -4.05
C ALA A 243 -2.86 -18.92 -3.38
N ARG A 244 -2.88 -19.09 -2.05
CA ARG A 244 -4.13 -19.09 -1.26
C ARG A 244 -5.21 -20.05 -1.78
N GLY A 245 -4.80 -21.21 -2.28
CA GLY A 245 -5.71 -22.26 -2.77
C GLY A 245 -6.32 -22.01 -4.16
N ARG A 246 -5.85 -21.01 -4.92
CA ARG A 246 -6.28 -20.76 -6.30
C ARG A 246 -5.13 -20.40 -7.23
N GLN A 247 -5.33 -20.61 -8.53
CA GLN A 247 -4.43 -20.12 -9.57
C GLN A 247 -4.61 -18.61 -9.76
N MET A 248 -3.50 -17.89 -9.94
CA MET A 248 -3.44 -16.44 -10.06
C MET A 248 -2.46 -16.02 -11.15
N SER A 249 -2.82 -14.95 -11.86
CA SER A 249 -1.86 -14.22 -12.70
C SER A 249 -0.85 -13.46 -11.84
N ALA A 250 0.42 -13.48 -12.24
CA ALA A 250 1.50 -12.83 -11.53
C ALA A 250 2.45 -12.09 -12.48
N ALA A 251 2.88 -10.91 -12.05
CA ALA A 251 3.94 -10.13 -12.70
C ALA A 251 5.09 -9.94 -11.71
N TRP A 252 6.32 -10.15 -12.18
CA TRP A 252 7.53 -10.17 -11.35
C TRP A 252 8.47 -9.06 -11.77
N LEU A 253 8.98 -8.34 -10.78
CA LEU A 253 10.08 -7.41 -10.90
C LEU A 253 11.28 -8.01 -10.18
N PHE A 254 12.27 -8.48 -10.95
CA PHE A 254 13.52 -9.01 -10.45
C PHE A 254 14.57 -7.90 -10.41
N LYS A 255 15.31 -7.84 -9.30
CA LYS A 255 16.43 -6.91 -9.13
C LYS A 255 17.62 -7.65 -8.58
N GLY A 256 18.55 -7.97 -9.45
CA GLY A 256 19.76 -8.71 -9.13
C GLY A 256 20.87 -7.84 -8.53
N PRO A 257 22.10 -8.36 -8.52
CA PRO A 257 23.22 -7.80 -7.76
C PRO A 257 23.85 -6.55 -8.39
N GLY A 258 23.30 -6.01 -9.48
CA GLY A 258 23.70 -4.69 -10.01
C GLY A 258 23.52 -3.55 -8.99
N PHE A 259 22.81 -3.83 -7.89
CA PHE A 259 22.69 -2.95 -6.73
C PHE A 259 22.88 -3.77 -5.44
N PRO A 260 24.12 -4.11 -5.04
CA PRO A 260 24.41 -5.06 -3.96
C PRO A 260 24.33 -4.38 -2.59
N ARG A 261 23.22 -3.68 -2.32
CA ARG A 261 22.95 -2.95 -1.08
C ARG A 261 21.46 -2.98 -0.79
N ALA A 262 21.09 -2.66 0.45
CA ALA A 262 19.68 -2.60 0.83
C ALA A 262 18.86 -1.72 -0.12
N MET A 263 17.80 -2.29 -0.69
CA MET A 263 16.98 -1.65 -1.71
C MET A 263 16.12 -0.55 -1.12
N ASP A 264 16.27 0.67 -1.66
CA ASP A 264 15.34 1.77 -1.48
C ASP A 264 14.58 2.06 -2.78
N VAL A 265 13.63 2.99 -2.73
CA VAL A 265 12.82 3.40 -3.88
C VAL A 265 13.70 3.92 -5.02
N LYS A 266 14.85 4.54 -4.73
CA LYS A 266 15.79 5.07 -5.74
C LYS A 266 16.50 3.95 -6.51
N ALA A 267 16.56 2.74 -5.96
CA ALA A 267 17.08 1.56 -6.65
C ALA A 267 16.15 1.02 -7.74
N LEU A 268 14.86 1.43 -7.72
CA LEU A 268 13.80 0.92 -8.59
C LEU A 268 13.59 1.80 -9.83
N GLY A 269 14.68 2.08 -10.54
CA GLY A 269 14.71 2.93 -11.73
C GLY A 269 15.18 4.36 -11.45
N LYS A 270 15.55 5.09 -12.52
CA LYS A 270 16.10 6.47 -12.45
C LYS A 270 15.18 7.45 -11.71
N ASN A 271 13.87 7.17 -11.68
CA ASN A 271 12.84 7.95 -10.99
C ASN A 271 12.05 7.13 -9.94
N GLY A 272 12.47 5.91 -9.59
CA GLY A 272 11.68 5.02 -8.71
C GLY A 272 10.37 4.51 -9.34
N ASP A 273 10.27 4.54 -10.68
CA ASP A 273 9.06 4.28 -11.46
C ASP A 273 8.81 2.81 -11.76
N GLN A 274 9.73 1.89 -11.42
CA GLN A 274 9.55 0.47 -11.71
C GLN A 274 8.39 -0.17 -10.93
N ILE A 275 8.11 0.28 -9.70
CA ILE A 275 6.91 -0.17 -8.96
C ILE A 275 5.65 0.32 -9.68
N ASP A 276 5.59 1.58 -10.08
CA ASP A 276 4.45 2.11 -10.83
C ASP A 276 4.20 1.30 -12.11
N ARG A 277 5.25 1.04 -12.89
CA ARG A 277 5.18 0.19 -14.09
C ARG A 277 4.70 -1.22 -13.79
N LEU A 278 5.21 -1.86 -12.74
CA LEU A 278 4.78 -3.18 -12.30
C LEU A 278 3.27 -3.17 -11.97
N PHE A 279 2.77 -2.13 -11.31
CA PHE A 279 1.35 -1.98 -10.97
C PHE A 279 0.45 -1.60 -12.15
N THR A 280 1.02 -1.27 -13.31
CA THR A 280 0.25 -1.19 -14.57
C THR A 280 0.05 -2.55 -15.24
N GLU A 281 0.69 -3.63 -14.74
CA GLU A 281 0.49 -4.96 -15.29
C GLU A 281 -0.92 -5.52 -14.99
N PRO A 282 -1.51 -6.27 -15.93
CA PRO A 282 -2.83 -6.87 -15.75
C PRO A 282 -2.76 -8.16 -14.90
N ALA A 283 -1.85 -8.25 -13.93
CA ALA A 283 -1.68 -9.40 -13.04
C ALA A 283 -2.38 -9.19 -11.69
N GLU A 284 -2.87 -10.27 -11.09
CA GLU A 284 -3.50 -10.28 -9.77
C GLU A 284 -2.51 -10.20 -8.61
N LEU A 285 -1.34 -10.82 -8.78
CA LEU A 285 -0.23 -10.84 -7.82
C LEU A 285 1.00 -10.13 -8.39
N LEU A 286 1.46 -9.08 -7.72
CA LEU A 286 2.65 -8.35 -8.13
C LEU A 286 3.82 -8.66 -7.20
N VAL A 287 4.91 -9.15 -7.77
CA VAL A 287 6.03 -9.67 -7.00
C VAL A 287 7.25 -8.79 -7.19
N LEU A 288 7.83 -8.33 -6.09
CA LEU A 288 9.14 -7.70 -6.08
C LEU A 288 10.15 -8.66 -5.45
N GLN A 289 11.20 -9.00 -6.20
CA GLN A 289 12.31 -9.81 -5.71
C GLN A 289 13.61 -9.00 -5.72
N HIS A 290 14.39 -9.11 -4.64
CA HIS A 290 15.74 -8.55 -4.57
C HIS A 290 16.74 -9.50 -3.89
N CYS A 291 18.02 -9.40 -4.27
CA CYS A 291 19.11 -10.20 -3.71
C CYS A 291 19.64 -9.72 -2.35
N HIS A 292 19.18 -8.57 -1.84
CA HIS A 292 19.55 -8.02 -0.53
C HIS A 292 18.29 -7.68 0.29
N GLN A 293 18.47 -7.20 1.51
CA GLN A 293 17.42 -6.58 2.32
C GLN A 293 16.63 -5.51 1.55
N ILE A 294 15.33 -5.45 1.78
CA ILE A 294 14.43 -4.46 1.19
C ILE A 294 13.99 -3.49 2.29
N LYS A 295 14.19 -2.17 2.09
CA LYS A 295 13.88 -1.17 3.11
C LYS A 295 12.38 -1.00 3.31
N PRO A 296 11.93 -0.57 4.51
CA PRO A 296 10.51 -0.34 4.79
C PRO A 296 9.80 0.62 3.82
N SER A 297 10.50 1.60 3.26
CA SER A 297 9.94 2.54 2.27
C SER A 297 9.42 1.83 1.01
N VAL A 298 10.11 0.79 0.56
CA VAL A 298 9.72 -0.01 -0.60
C VAL A 298 8.49 -0.87 -0.27
N VAL A 299 8.48 -1.46 0.94
CA VAL A 299 7.33 -2.23 1.45
C VAL A 299 6.10 -1.34 1.53
N GLY A 300 6.23 -0.13 2.10
CA GLY A 300 5.14 0.83 2.19
C GLY A 300 4.60 1.27 0.83
N MET A 301 5.47 1.41 -0.17
CA MET A 301 5.07 1.75 -1.54
C MET A 301 4.30 0.59 -2.21
N MET A 302 4.82 -0.64 -2.16
CA MET A 302 4.11 -1.83 -2.67
C MET A 302 2.73 -1.98 -2.01
N ASP A 303 2.67 -1.76 -0.69
CA ASP A 303 1.43 -1.82 0.08
C ASP A 303 0.44 -0.73 -0.34
N ALA A 304 0.89 0.52 -0.50
CA ALA A 304 0.02 1.63 -0.93
C ALA A 304 -0.58 1.38 -2.32
N TYR A 305 0.22 0.88 -3.27
CA TYR A 305 -0.24 0.59 -4.63
C TYR A 305 -1.20 -0.62 -4.68
N ALA A 306 -0.96 -1.64 -3.87
CA ALA A 306 -1.86 -2.80 -3.76
C ALA A 306 -3.26 -2.43 -3.25
N HIS A 307 -3.35 -1.35 -2.47
CA HIS A 307 -4.59 -0.79 -1.95
C HIS A 307 -5.18 0.35 -2.82
N ASP A 308 -4.74 0.53 -4.07
CA ASP A 308 -5.40 1.47 -5.00
C ASP A 308 -6.88 1.04 -5.17
N ALA A 309 -7.78 1.91 -4.73
CA ALA A 309 -9.22 1.68 -4.70
C ALA A 309 -9.83 1.34 -6.07
N ARG A 310 -9.17 1.74 -7.16
CA ARG A 310 -9.64 1.45 -8.53
C ARG A 310 -9.34 0.01 -8.95
N HIS A 311 -8.25 -0.55 -8.45
CA HIS A 311 -7.75 -1.87 -8.84
C HIS A 311 -6.99 -2.54 -7.68
N PRO A 312 -7.69 -3.04 -6.65
CA PRO A 312 -7.03 -3.74 -5.55
C PRO A 312 -6.29 -4.97 -6.08
N ARG A 313 -5.04 -5.14 -5.66
CA ARG A 313 -4.14 -6.24 -6.07
C ARG A 313 -3.51 -6.91 -4.87
N PHE A 314 -3.01 -8.13 -5.08
CA PHE A 314 -2.11 -8.77 -4.13
C PHE A 314 -0.67 -8.39 -4.44
N TYR A 315 0.18 -8.37 -3.42
CA TYR A 315 1.61 -8.18 -3.62
C TYR A 315 2.43 -9.16 -2.79
N MET A 316 3.62 -9.49 -3.27
CA MET A 316 4.60 -10.30 -2.57
C MET A 316 5.97 -9.64 -2.66
N ILE A 317 6.72 -9.73 -1.56
CA ILE A 317 8.10 -9.22 -1.47
C ILE A 317 8.99 -10.39 -1.09
N ILE A 318 10.06 -10.59 -1.86
CA ILE A 318 11.08 -11.62 -1.63
C ILE A 318 12.43 -10.92 -1.49
N ASP A 319 12.98 -10.93 -0.28
CA ASP A 319 14.27 -10.32 0.00
C ASP A 319 15.44 -11.28 -0.27
N GLY A 320 16.66 -10.82 0.01
CA GLY A 320 17.87 -11.62 -0.20
C GLY A 320 17.90 -12.91 0.62
N ALA A 321 17.33 -12.92 1.83
CA ALA A 321 17.31 -14.12 2.66
C ALA A 321 16.34 -15.16 2.09
N ASP A 322 15.13 -14.76 1.72
CA ASP A 322 14.17 -15.67 1.10
C ASP A 322 14.63 -16.13 -0.29
N THR A 323 15.26 -15.23 -1.07
CA THR A 323 15.93 -15.60 -2.31
C THR A 323 17.00 -16.66 -2.08
N GLY A 324 17.85 -16.48 -1.05
CA GLY A 324 18.87 -17.45 -0.70
C GLY A 324 18.31 -18.79 -0.25
N ARG A 325 17.24 -18.81 0.55
CA ARG A 325 16.55 -20.05 0.94
C ARG A 325 15.99 -20.80 -0.26
N ILE A 326 15.44 -20.08 -1.22
CA ILE A 326 14.94 -20.63 -2.49
C ILE A 326 16.09 -21.20 -3.32
N LEU A 327 17.18 -20.46 -3.49
CA LEU A 327 18.35 -20.95 -4.24
C LEU A 327 19.01 -22.15 -3.55
N ARG A 328 19.04 -22.16 -2.21
CA ARG A 328 19.58 -23.27 -1.41
C ARG A 328 18.73 -24.54 -1.58
N SER A 329 17.41 -24.44 -1.55
CA SER A 329 16.53 -25.61 -1.76
C SER A 329 16.67 -26.20 -3.16
N LEU A 330 17.05 -25.37 -4.14
CA LEU A 330 17.37 -25.78 -5.51
C LEU A 330 18.81 -26.25 -5.71
N GLY A 331 19.68 -26.18 -4.69
CA GLY A 331 21.11 -26.48 -4.82
C GLY A 331 21.87 -25.48 -5.71
N MET A 332 21.33 -24.28 -5.88
CA MET A 332 21.86 -23.22 -6.75
C MET A 332 22.62 -22.12 -5.99
N LEU A 333 22.65 -22.19 -4.65
CA LEU A 333 23.41 -21.24 -3.85
C LEU A 333 24.91 -21.61 -3.87
N PRO A 334 25.82 -20.70 -4.26
CA PRO A 334 27.25 -20.97 -4.25
C PRO A 334 27.74 -21.30 -2.85
N VAL A 335 28.64 -22.28 -2.74
CA VAL A 335 29.33 -22.57 -1.48
C VAL A 335 30.40 -21.50 -1.26
N THR A 336 30.17 -20.57 -0.34
CA THR A 336 31.20 -19.61 0.07
C THR A 336 32.32 -20.39 0.78
N PRO A 337 33.58 -20.35 0.30
CA PRO A 337 34.67 -20.96 1.04
C PRO A 337 34.78 -20.26 2.40
N ALA A 338 34.81 -21.06 3.48
CA ALA A 338 34.95 -20.54 4.83
C ALA A 338 36.16 -19.59 4.90
N ARG A 339 35.93 -18.33 5.29
CA ARG A 339 37.03 -17.41 5.59
C ARG A 339 37.89 -18.07 6.67
N PRO A 340 39.21 -18.22 6.47
CA PRO A 340 40.07 -18.70 7.54
C PRO A 340 39.96 -17.73 8.74
N PRO A 341 39.96 -18.24 9.97
CA PRO A 341 39.92 -17.39 11.15
C PRO A 341 41.12 -16.44 11.15
N LEU A 342 40.86 -15.18 11.51
CA LEU A 342 41.87 -14.13 11.70
C LEU A 342 42.84 -14.47 12.84
#